data_AF-A0A1I0DDH4-F1
#
_entry.id   AF-A0A1I0DDH4-F1
#
_cell.length_a   1.000
_cell.length_b   1.000
_cell.length_c   1.000
_cell.angle_alpha   90.00
_cell.angle_beta   90.00
_cell.angle_gamma   90.00
#
_symmetry.space_group_name_H-M   'P 1'
#
loop_
_entity.id
_entity.type
_entity.pdbx_description
1 polymer ?
#
loop_
_entity_poly.entity_id
_entity_poly.type
_entity_poly.pdbx_seq_one_letter_code
_entity_poly.pdbx_strand_id
1 'polypeptide(L)'
;MRKNLILTLSACSLFALSSCSKMGALSADNFTVTPNPLETQGGQVPATINGTFPEKYMKRNAVVTIVPELRSANGTVKQGTGATFQGEKVMGNDQSISYRMGGHYTMKTSFDYSDDMQRSDMYLTFNARRGSKKVSIPAVKVASGIITTSELYKRTMMNAGGCIAPDSFERVKKQKQEANIKFLVNQANLRQSELKNNSVKEFVQMLRKINKDREGLNLQNVEIQAYASPEGGFAFNDKLANKRQNTSEGYVKQQMKSAGVQSGIDAHYTAQDWDGFQKLVQASNIQDKDVILRVLSMYKDPEEREQQIRNMSEGFRELADGILPELRRSRLIINYETIGRSDEEIENQYNADAARLSPDELLYLATLKETDAEKEAVYKKTAELYDKDYRAFNNLAVMAFNAGDEGTAKRYIAEAQAKNSKAPEAYANLGLIALKHGNIAEAENYMSQATDANALDEALGNLNIAKGNYAQAEKNFENSASNSAALAQLLNKNYAAAKATLGSIKHPDALTSYLHALVSARQGNNFAAKSYLDEAISKDPSLAEYAKNDLEFANMK
;
A
#
# COMPACT_ATOMS: atom_id res chain seq x y z
N MET A 1 8.65 61.59 -32.15
CA MET A 1 8.00 61.55 -33.47
C MET A 1 7.97 60.10 -33.96
N ARG A 2 6.77 59.61 -34.27
CA ARG A 2 6.49 58.24 -34.75
C ARG A 2 7.16 58.00 -36.11
N LYS A 3 7.71 56.80 -36.32
CA LYS A 3 7.84 56.21 -37.65
C LYS A 3 7.41 54.75 -37.59
N ASN A 4 6.23 54.51 -38.16
CA ASN A 4 5.68 53.19 -38.45
C ASN A 4 6.52 52.54 -39.55
N LEU A 5 7.00 51.31 -39.33
CA LEU A 5 7.43 50.44 -40.41
C LEU A 5 6.41 49.31 -40.54
N ILE A 6 5.67 49.37 -41.64
CA ILE A 6 4.68 48.38 -42.07
C ILE A 6 5.47 47.19 -42.64
N LEU A 7 5.35 46.02 -42.01
CA LEU A 7 5.87 44.77 -42.55
C LEU A 7 4.88 44.24 -43.58
N THR A 8 5.26 44.26 -44.85
CA THR A 8 4.50 43.69 -45.96
C THR A 8 4.58 42.17 -45.94
N LEU A 9 3.44 41.52 -45.68
CA LEU A 9 3.24 40.10 -45.95
C LEU A 9 3.41 39.85 -47.46
N SER A 10 4.42 39.09 -47.85
CA SER A 10 4.54 38.55 -49.21
C SER A 10 3.74 37.24 -49.28
N ALA A 11 2.51 37.33 -49.78
CA ALA A 11 1.71 36.19 -50.18
C ALA A 11 2.27 35.62 -51.50
N CYS A 12 3.06 34.55 -51.43
CA CYS A 12 3.38 33.75 -52.61
C CYS A 12 2.26 32.74 -52.86
N SER A 13 1.24 33.19 -53.59
CA SER A 13 0.22 32.35 -54.22
C SER A 13 0.83 31.54 -55.36
N LEU A 14 1.29 30.32 -55.05
CA LEU A 14 1.62 29.30 -56.05
C LEU A 14 0.32 28.70 -56.61
N PHE A 15 -0.16 29.28 -57.71
CA PHE A 15 -1.13 28.64 -58.60
C PHE A 15 -0.50 27.39 -59.23
N ALA A 16 -0.77 26.21 -58.65
CA ALA A 16 -0.46 24.92 -59.25
C ALA A 16 -1.63 24.44 -60.13
N LEU A 17 -1.72 24.93 -61.37
CA LEU A 17 -2.47 24.27 -62.43
C LEU A 17 -1.52 23.30 -63.16
N SER A 18 -1.43 22.07 -62.66
CA SER A 18 -0.89 20.94 -63.45
C SER A 18 -1.69 19.65 -63.20
N SER A 19 -2.46 19.28 -64.22
CA SER A 19 -2.77 17.92 -64.66
C SER A 19 -3.11 16.83 -63.61
N CYS A 20 -4.41 16.55 -63.51
CA CYS A 20 -4.98 15.30 -62.98
C CYS A 20 -4.40 14.04 -63.65
N SER A 21 -3.68 13.18 -62.91
CA SER A 21 -3.66 11.73 -63.19
C SER A 21 -3.04 10.83 -62.10
N LYS A 22 -2.38 11.34 -61.06
CA LYS A 22 -1.80 10.53 -59.96
C LYS A 22 -2.44 10.91 -58.62
N MET A 23 -2.61 9.95 -57.72
CA MET A 23 -2.94 10.28 -56.32
C MET A 23 -1.70 10.95 -55.73
N GLY A 24 -1.80 12.22 -55.39
CA GLY A 24 -0.67 13.06 -54.95
C GLY A 24 -0.32 12.86 -53.48
N ALA A 25 0.67 13.61 -53.02
CA ALA A 25 1.02 13.67 -51.60
C ALA A 25 -0.18 14.18 -50.77
N LEU A 26 -0.33 13.64 -49.56
CA LEU A 26 -1.25 14.16 -48.54
C LEU A 26 -0.49 15.12 -47.63
N SER A 27 -1.15 16.19 -47.18
CA SER A 27 -0.58 17.12 -46.21
C SER A 27 -0.69 16.54 -44.80
N ALA A 28 0.16 16.99 -43.88
CA ALA A 28 0.00 16.73 -42.45
C ALA A 28 -1.36 17.23 -41.93
N ASP A 29 -1.90 18.32 -42.50
CA ASP A 29 -3.21 18.89 -42.14
C ASP A 29 -4.38 17.94 -42.42
N ASN A 30 -4.15 16.88 -43.19
CA ASN A 30 -5.16 15.84 -43.41
C ASN A 30 -5.29 14.88 -42.24
N PHE A 31 -4.43 14.99 -41.22
CA PHE A 31 -4.38 14.06 -40.09
C PHE A 31 -4.31 14.81 -38.77
N THR A 32 -5.04 14.30 -37.77
CA THR A 32 -4.85 14.69 -36.37
C THR A 32 -4.56 13.44 -35.55
N VAL A 33 -3.54 13.52 -34.70
CA VAL A 33 -3.14 12.43 -33.78
C VAL A 33 -3.46 12.86 -32.37
N THR A 34 -4.01 11.94 -31.57
CA THR A 34 -4.32 12.17 -30.16
C THR A 34 -3.81 10.99 -29.33
N PRO A 35 -2.97 11.23 -28.29
CA PRO A 35 -2.36 12.52 -27.93
C PRO A 35 -1.29 13.00 -28.93
N ASN A 36 -0.96 14.30 -28.93
CA ASN A 36 0.16 14.89 -29.67
C ASN A 36 0.78 16.05 -28.84
N PRO A 37 2.01 15.93 -28.32
CA PRO A 37 2.95 14.79 -28.44
C PRO A 37 2.35 13.46 -27.99
N LEU A 38 2.89 12.35 -28.49
CA LEU A 38 2.47 11.03 -28.04
C LEU A 38 2.84 10.85 -26.56
N GLU A 39 2.26 9.88 -25.87
CA GLU A 39 2.55 9.64 -24.45
C GLU A 39 2.56 8.13 -24.19
N THR A 40 3.45 7.69 -23.30
CA THR A 40 3.46 6.30 -22.83
C THR A 40 2.34 6.08 -21.81
N GLN A 41 1.63 4.97 -21.95
CA GLN A 41 0.64 4.48 -21.00
C GLN A 41 0.70 2.96 -20.97
N GLY A 42 0.89 2.37 -19.80
CA GLY A 42 0.83 0.92 -19.68
C GLY A 42 1.99 0.17 -20.35
N GLY A 43 3.17 0.80 -20.53
CA GLY A 43 4.25 0.25 -21.35
C GLY A 43 4.00 0.34 -22.86
N GLN A 44 2.96 1.05 -23.30
CA GLN A 44 2.62 1.23 -24.70
C GLN A 44 2.52 2.70 -25.10
N VAL A 45 2.55 2.96 -26.40
CA VAL A 45 2.36 4.27 -27.02
C VAL A 45 1.04 4.26 -27.80
N PRO A 46 -0.12 4.39 -27.14
CA PRO A 46 -1.41 4.40 -27.81
C PRO A 46 -1.61 5.70 -28.58
N ALA A 47 -2.20 5.61 -29.77
CA ALA A 47 -2.56 6.78 -30.56
C ALA A 47 -3.88 6.56 -31.32
N THR A 48 -4.71 7.60 -31.35
CA THR A 48 -5.86 7.70 -32.25
C THR A 48 -5.51 8.66 -33.38
N ILE A 49 -5.64 8.19 -34.61
CA ILE A 49 -5.37 8.97 -35.82
C ILE A 49 -6.71 9.22 -36.51
N ASN A 50 -7.11 10.49 -36.61
CA ASN A 50 -8.24 10.90 -37.43
C ASN A 50 -7.70 11.44 -38.75
N GLY A 51 -8.08 10.82 -39.86
CA GLY A 51 -7.63 11.19 -41.18
C GLY A 51 -8.77 11.66 -42.08
N THR A 52 -8.41 12.49 -43.05
CA THR A 52 -9.32 13.00 -44.07
C THR A 52 -8.76 12.75 -45.45
N PHE A 53 -9.50 12.02 -46.28
CA PHE A 53 -9.27 12.00 -47.71
C PHE A 53 -9.95 13.21 -48.33
N PRO A 54 -9.21 14.12 -49.01
CA PRO A 54 -9.80 15.28 -49.66
C PRO A 54 -10.80 14.90 -50.76
N GLU A 55 -11.68 15.84 -51.11
CA GLU A 55 -12.52 15.71 -52.30
C GLU A 55 -11.67 15.37 -53.53
N LYS A 56 -12.17 14.47 -54.37
CA LYS A 56 -11.52 14.04 -55.62
C LYS A 56 -10.17 13.36 -55.43
N TYR A 57 -9.76 13.05 -54.20
CA TYR A 57 -8.52 12.33 -53.91
C TYR A 57 -8.65 10.83 -54.21
N MET A 58 -9.54 10.13 -53.49
CA MET A 58 -9.72 8.68 -53.63
C MET A 58 -10.33 8.32 -54.99
N LYS A 59 -9.52 7.87 -55.94
CA LYS A 59 -10.03 7.50 -57.27
C LYS A 59 -10.97 6.30 -57.15
N ARG A 60 -12.03 6.28 -57.95
CA ARG A 60 -13.10 5.25 -57.85
C ARG A 60 -12.60 3.81 -57.89
N ASN A 61 -11.49 3.53 -58.57
CA ASN A 61 -10.88 2.19 -58.66
C ASN A 61 -9.55 2.08 -57.88
N ALA A 62 -9.35 2.91 -56.85
CA ALA A 62 -8.15 2.90 -56.03
C ALA A 62 -8.37 2.16 -54.71
N VAL A 63 -7.28 1.61 -54.19
CA VAL A 63 -7.18 1.03 -52.85
C VAL A 63 -5.97 1.66 -52.18
N VAL A 64 -6.12 2.13 -50.94
CA VAL A 64 -5.05 2.74 -50.14
C VAL A 64 -5.04 2.07 -48.77
N THR A 65 -3.95 1.37 -48.46
CA THR A 65 -3.65 0.92 -47.11
C THR A 65 -2.74 1.95 -46.44
N ILE A 66 -3.16 2.45 -45.28
CA ILE A 66 -2.40 3.39 -44.46
C ILE A 66 -1.80 2.61 -43.30
N VAL A 67 -0.50 2.72 -43.09
CA VAL A 67 0.24 2.05 -42.01
C VAL A 67 0.92 3.10 -41.14
N PRO A 68 0.63 3.16 -39.83
CA PRO A 68 1.33 4.05 -38.92
C PRO A 68 2.70 3.46 -38.58
N GLU A 69 3.71 4.31 -38.53
CA GLU A 69 5.09 3.95 -38.21
C GLU A 69 5.63 4.88 -37.12
N LEU A 70 6.18 4.30 -36.05
CA LEU A 70 7.07 5.03 -35.15
C LEU A 70 8.50 4.88 -35.64
N ARG A 71 9.14 6.02 -35.90
CA ARG A 71 10.52 6.07 -36.37
C ARG A 71 11.39 6.70 -35.29
N SER A 72 12.27 5.89 -34.72
CA SER A 72 13.18 6.29 -33.65
C SER A 72 14.43 6.94 -34.22
N ALA A 73 15.10 7.80 -33.45
CA ALA A 73 16.28 8.54 -33.89
C ALA A 73 17.47 7.64 -34.27
N ASN A 74 17.53 6.41 -33.75
CA ASN A 74 18.52 5.39 -34.11
C ASN A 74 18.23 4.67 -35.45
N GLY A 75 17.12 5.01 -36.12
CA GLY A 75 16.70 4.39 -37.38
C GLY A 75 15.75 3.20 -37.23
N THR A 76 15.43 2.77 -36.01
CA THR A 76 14.42 1.72 -35.78
C THR A 76 13.05 2.18 -36.25
N VAL A 77 12.33 1.30 -36.95
CA VAL A 77 10.95 1.54 -37.40
C VAL A 77 10.04 0.46 -36.85
N LYS A 78 9.07 0.84 -36.03
CA LYS A 78 7.97 -0.04 -35.59
C LYS A 78 6.72 0.29 -36.39
N GLN A 79 6.10 -0.73 -36.98
CA GLN A 79 4.86 -0.60 -37.73
C GLN A 79 3.68 -0.98 -36.85
N GLY A 80 2.61 -0.18 -36.91
CA GLY A 80 1.35 -0.47 -36.25
C GLY A 80 0.37 -1.14 -37.21
N THR A 81 -0.84 -1.38 -36.70
CA THR A 81 -1.91 -2.00 -37.50
C THR A 81 -2.37 -1.05 -38.61
N GLY A 82 -2.26 -1.50 -39.86
CA GLY A 82 -2.70 -0.73 -41.02
C GLY A 82 -4.23 -0.78 -41.22
N ALA A 83 -4.77 0.25 -41.88
CA ALA A 83 -6.18 0.32 -42.29
C ALA A 83 -6.29 0.49 -43.80
N THR A 84 -7.18 -0.26 -44.44
CA THR A 84 -7.39 -0.21 -45.90
C THR A 84 -8.68 0.50 -46.24
N PHE A 85 -8.60 1.37 -47.25
CA PHE A 85 -9.71 2.13 -47.79
C PHE A 85 -9.79 1.91 -49.29
N GLN A 86 -11.01 1.90 -49.83
CA GLN A 86 -11.24 1.62 -51.25
C GLN A 86 -12.13 2.68 -51.90
N GLY A 87 -12.00 2.83 -53.22
CA GLY A 87 -12.90 3.67 -54.01
C GLY A 87 -14.19 2.95 -54.39
N GLU A 88 -15.20 3.73 -54.76
CA GLU A 88 -16.59 3.30 -55.05
C GLU A 88 -16.76 2.19 -56.11
N LYS A 89 -15.75 1.91 -56.95
CA LYS A 89 -15.78 0.87 -58.00
C LYS A 89 -14.91 -0.35 -57.69
N VAL A 90 -14.25 -0.38 -56.53
CA VAL A 90 -13.49 -1.55 -56.10
C VAL A 90 -14.47 -2.58 -55.51
N MET A 91 -14.38 -3.82 -56.00
CA MET A 91 -15.14 -4.93 -55.43
C MET A 91 -14.36 -5.46 -54.22
N GLY A 92 -14.82 -5.12 -53.01
CA GLY A 92 -14.17 -5.48 -51.75
C GLY A 92 -15.00 -5.03 -50.54
N ASN A 93 -14.58 -5.43 -49.34
CA ASN A 93 -15.30 -5.14 -48.08
C ASN A 93 -14.63 -4.02 -47.25
N ASP A 94 -13.57 -3.40 -47.77
CA ASP A 94 -12.90 -2.28 -47.10
C ASP A 94 -13.80 -1.03 -47.08
N GLN A 95 -13.51 -0.08 -46.20
CA GLN A 95 -14.28 1.15 -46.09
C GLN A 95 -14.22 1.94 -47.42
N SER A 96 -15.39 2.18 -48.01
CA SER A 96 -15.51 2.92 -49.26
C SER A 96 -15.44 4.44 -49.03
N ILE A 97 -14.59 5.14 -49.78
CA ILE A 97 -14.43 6.59 -49.73
C ILE A 97 -14.94 7.21 -51.03
N SER A 98 -15.84 8.21 -50.91
CA SER A 98 -16.43 8.82 -52.09
C SER A 98 -15.39 9.63 -52.87
N TYR A 99 -15.32 9.42 -54.18
CA TYR A 99 -14.48 10.26 -55.03
C TYR A 99 -14.94 11.72 -54.98
N ARG A 100 -16.24 11.98 -54.97
CA ARG A 100 -16.75 13.36 -55.05
C ARG A 100 -16.57 14.10 -53.73
N MET A 101 -16.93 13.45 -52.62
CA MET A 101 -17.03 14.09 -51.31
C MET A 101 -15.78 13.89 -50.44
N GLY A 102 -14.87 12.99 -50.83
CA GLY A 102 -13.80 12.56 -49.94
C GLY A 102 -14.35 11.68 -48.81
N GLY A 103 -13.68 11.69 -47.67
CA GLY A 103 -14.17 11.00 -46.47
C GLY A 103 -13.27 11.16 -45.25
N HIS A 104 -13.89 11.02 -44.08
CA HIS A 104 -13.19 10.99 -42.79
C HIS A 104 -13.09 9.56 -42.29
N TYR A 105 -12.04 9.27 -41.54
CA TYR A 105 -11.87 7.99 -40.88
C TYR A 105 -11.10 8.15 -39.57
N THR A 106 -11.27 7.17 -38.69
CA THR A 106 -10.53 7.07 -37.43
C THR A 106 -9.86 5.71 -37.39
N MET A 107 -8.57 5.68 -37.04
CA MET A 107 -7.85 4.45 -36.77
C MET A 107 -7.16 4.54 -35.41
N LYS A 108 -7.06 3.39 -34.73
CA LYS A 108 -6.32 3.25 -33.48
C LYS A 108 -5.09 2.41 -33.72
N THR A 109 -3.98 2.81 -33.12
CA THR A 109 -2.73 2.05 -33.12
C THR A 109 -2.13 2.09 -31.73
N SER A 110 -1.32 1.09 -31.40
CA SER A 110 -0.53 1.07 -30.18
C SER A 110 0.78 0.35 -30.46
N PHE A 111 1.85 0.79 -29.79
CA PHE A 111 3.20 0.24 -29.97
C PHE A 111 3.77 -0.08 -28.59
N ASP A 112 4.42 -1.24 -28.44
CA ASP A 112 5.21 -1.52 -27.25
C ASP A 112 6.36 -0.51 -27.14
N TYR A 113 6.47 0.13 -25.99
CA TYR A 113 7.52 1.10 -25.73
C TYR A 113 8.87 0.40 -25.50
N SER A 114 9.94 1.02 -26.00
CA SER A 114 11.32 0.70 -25.67
C SER A 114 12.12 2.00 -25.52
N ASP A 115 13.17 2.01 -24.71
CA ASP A 115 13.88 3.25 -24.34
C ASP A 115 14.45 4.02 -25.53
N ASP A 116 14.80 3.32 -26.61
CA ASP A 116 15.25 3.94 -27.86
C ASP A 116 14.17 4.77 -28.55
N MET A 117 12.90 4.57 -28.17
CA MET A 117 11.76 5.29 -28.72
C MET A 117 11.54 6.67 -28.09
N GLN A 118 12.21 7.02 -26.98
CA GLN A 118 12.05 8.32 -26.31
C GLN A 118 12.19 9.50 -27.29
N ARG A 119 13.05 9.33 -28.33
CA ARG A 119 13.09 10.19 -29.51
C ARG A 119 12.50 9.49 -30.72
N SER A 120 11.18 9.56 -30.87
CA SER A 120 10.50 9.05 -32.07
C SER A 120 9.47 10.02 -32.60
N ASP A 121 9.26 9.98 -33.90
CA ASP A 121 8.19 10.67 -34.59
C ASP A 121 7.24 9.64 -35.23
N MET A 122 5.95 9.99 -35.30
CA MET A 122 4.97 9.17 -36.01
C MET A 122 4.84 9.60 -37.47
N TYR A 123 4.92 8.62 -38.36
CA TYR A 123 4.66 8.77 -39.78
C TYR A 123 3.48 7.91 -40.21
N LEU A 124 2.74 8.36 -41.22
CA LEU A 124 1.83 7.50 -41.97
C LEU A 124 2.49 7.14 -43.30
N THR A 125 2.56 5.85 -43.59
CA THR A 125 2.99 5.33 -44.89
C THR A 125 1.81 4.75 -45.65
N PHE A 126 1.92 4.72 -46.97
CA PHE A 126 0.79 4.48 -47.86
C PHE A 126 1.15 3.43 -48.89
N ASN A 127 0.45 2.30 -48.86
CA ASN A 127 0.48 1.31 -49.92
C ASN A 127 -0.77 1.49 -50.79
N ALA A 128 -0.59 2.16 -51.93
CA ALA A 128 -1.69 2.56 -52.78
C ALA A 128 -1.64 1.89 -54.16
N ARG A 129 -2.81 1.52 -54.68
CA ARG A 129 -3.00 0.97 -56.03
C ARG A 129 -4.18 1.63 -56.71
N ARG A 130 -4.13 1.72 -58.04
CA ARG A 130 -5.24 2.12 -58.89
C ARG A 130 -5.43 1.08 -59.98
N GLY A 131 -6.49 0.28 -59.86
CA GLY A 131 -6.55 -1.01 -60.56
C GLY A 131 -5.33 -1.87 -60.20
N SER A 132 -4.62 -2.39 -61.20
CA SER A 132 -3.41 -3.18 -61.00
C SER A 132 -2.13 -2.37 -60.77
N LYS A 133 -2.14 -1.04 -60.96
CA LYS A 133 -0.94 -0.20 -60.91
C LYS A 133 -0.67 0.31 -59.49
N LYS A 134 0.53 0.08 -58.96
CA LYS A 134 1.00 0.73 -57.72
C LYS A 134 1.13 2.25 -57.92
N VAL A 135 0.77 3.00 -56.89
CA VAL A 135 0.87 4.46 -56.83
C VAL A 135 1.73 4.81 -55.61
N SER A 136 2.76 5.63 -55.83
CA SER A 136 3.61 6.11 -54.75
C SER A 136 2.98 7.34 -54.10
N ILE A 137 2.73 7.27 -52.80
CA ILE A 137 2.31 8.41 -51.97
C ILE A 137 3.41 8.57 -50.90
N PRO A 138 4.05 9.76 -50.77
CA PRO A 138 5.08 10.00 -49.78
C PRO A 138 4.57 9.77 -48.34
N ALA A 139 5.45 9.35 -47.45
CA ALA A 139 5.16 9.26 -46.03
C ALA A 139 4.90 10.67 -45.44
N VAL A 140 3.97 10.77 -44.49
CA VAL A 140 3.60 12.04 -43.85
C VAL A 140 3.91 11.96 -42.37
N LYS A 141 4.71 12.89 -41.84
CA LYS A 141 4.92 13.03 -40.39
C LYS A 141 3.65 13.61 -39.77
N VAL A 142 3.09 12.95 -38.77
CA VAL A 142 1.79 13.30 -38.16
C VAL A 142 1.82 13.55 -36.66
N ALA A 143 2.88 13.13 -35.95
CA ALA A 143 3.12 13.49 -34.56
C ALA A 143 4.62 13.59 -34.28
N SER A 144 5.00 14.40 -33.29
CA SER A 144 6.40 14.58 -32.89
C SER A 144 6.61 14.17 -31.44
N GLY A 145 7.55 13.26 -31.21
CA GLY A 145 8.00 12.90 -29.87
C GLY A 145 7.02 12.05 -29.06
N ILE A 146 7.54 11.47 -27.97
CA ILE A 146 6.82 10.70 -26.96
C ILE A 146 7.15 11.23 -25.57
N ILE A 147 6.14 11.63 -24.79
CA ILE A 147 6.24 11.89 -23.35
C ILE A 147 6.33 10.54 -22.64
N THR A 148 7.41 10.33 -21.90
CA THR A 148 7.79 9.03 -21.30
C THR A 148 7.73 9.05 -19.78
N THR A 149 7.10 10.07 -19.18
CA THR A 149 7.05 10.27 -17.73
C THR A 149 6.52 9.04 -16.98
N SER A 150 5.55 8.32 -17.54
CA SER A 150 5.00 7.13 -16.89
C SER A 150 6.01 6.00 -16.75
N GLU A 151 7.04 5.92 -17.61
CA GLU A 151 8.10 4.91 -17.55
C GLU A 151 9.11 5.14 -16.40
N LEU A 152 9.07 6.31 -15.75
CA LEU A 152 9.89 6.59 -14.58
C LEU A 152 9.57 5.69 -13.38
N TYR A 153 8.45 4.95 -13.39
CA TYR A 153 8.09 4.01 -12.33
C TYR A 153 9.21 3.01 -12.05
N LYS A 154 9.95 2.58 -13.10
CA LYS A 154 11.08 1.66 -12.97
C LYS A 154 12.20 2.24 -12.11
N ARG A 155 12.40 3.56 -12.17
CA ARG A 155 13.43 4.26 -11.39
C ARG A 155 12.92 4.60 -9.98
N THR A 156 11.70 5.12 -9.86
CA THR A 156 11.13 5.49 -8.55
C THR A 156 10.89 4.29 -7.67
N MET A 157 10.46 3.16 -8.23
CA MET A 157 10.29 1.89 -7.52
C MET A 157 11.62 1.36 -6.97
N MET A 158 12.68 1.34 -7.80
CA MET A 158 14.00 0.87 -7.37
C MET A 158 14.60 1.75 -6.27
N ASN A 159 14.26 3.03 -6.25
CA ASN A 159 14.68 3.95 -5.19
C ASN A 159 13.96 3.71 -3.86
N ALA A 160 12.67 3.32 -3.90
CA ALA A 160 11.92 2.93 -2.70
C ALA A 160 12.38 1.57 -2.15
N GLY A 161 12.84 0.67 -3.02
CA GLY A 161 13.37 -0.65 -2.68
C GLY A 161 12.31 -1.75 -2.62
N GLY A 162 12.71 -2.92 -2.12
CA GLY A 162 11.82 -4.08 -1.96
C GLY A 162 10.98 -4.08 -0.68
N CYS A 163 9.97 -4.95 -0.62
CA CYS A 163 9.14 -5.19 0.56
C CYS A 163 9.92 -5.99 1.62
N ILE A 164 10.24 -5.35 2.74
CA ILE A 164 10.82 -6.02 3.90
C ILE A 164 9.75 -6.76 4.70
N ALA A 165 10.13 -7.88 5.31
CA ALA A 165 9.34 -8.59 6.31
C ALA A 165 9.86 -8.14 7.69
N PRO A 166 9.14 -7.24 8.39
CA PRO A 166 9.64 -6.58 9.58
C PRO A 166 9.71 -7.53 10.78
N ASP A 167 10.41 -7.07 11.81
CA ASP A 167 10.26 -7.63 13.15
C ASP A 167 8.88 -7.30 13.76
N SER A 168 8.55 -7.98 14.84
CA SER A 168 7.41 -7.66 15.71
C SER A 168 7.87 -7.26 17.12
N PHE A 169 9.09 -6.68 17.21
CA PHE A 169 9.69 -6.32 18.47
C PHE A 169 8.98 -5.11 19.08
N GLU A 170 8.24 -5.37 20.15
CA GLU A 170 7.71 -4.34 21.02
C GLU A 170 8.49 -4.39 22.34
N ARG A 171 9.25 -3.33 22.62
CA ARG A 171 10.05 -3.25 23.85
C ARG A 171 9.19 -3.29 25.11
N VAL A 172 8.00 -2.69 25.09
CA VAL A 172 7.11 -2.64 26.26
C VAL A 172 5.77 -3.28 25.89
N LYS A 173 5.47 -4.44 26.48
CA LYS A 173 4.19 -5.15 26.26
C LYS A 173 3.35 -5.12 27.53
N LYS A 174 2.12 -4.63 27.40
CA LYS A 174 1.14 -4.63 28.51
C LYS A 174 0.61 -6.04 28.75
N GLN A 175 0.52 -6.42 30.02
CA GLN A 175 0.12 -7.74 30.47
C GLN A 175 -0.83 -7.63 31.66
N LYS A 176 -1.62 -8.70 31.87
CA LYS A 176 -2.53 -8.82 33.01
C LYS A 176 -2.43 -10.19 33.66
N GLN A 177 -2.49 -10.23 34.98
CA GLN A 177 -2.71 -11.45 35.75
C GLN A 177 -3.96 -11.27 36.60
N GLU A 178 -4.95 -12.16 36.41
CA GLU A 178 -6.21 -12.08 37.13
C GLU A 178 -6.34 -13.16 38.20
N ALA A 179 -7.06 -12.83 39.27
CA ALA A 179 -7.50 -13.78 40.29
C ALA A 179 -8.92 -13.47 40.76
N ASN A 180 -9.62 -14.51 41.22
CA ASN A 180 -10.97 -14.38 41.76
C ASN A 180 -11.02 -14.87 43.20
N ILE A 181 -11.65 -14.07 44.07
CA ILE A 181 -12.03 -14.49 45.42
C ILE A 181 -13.54 -14.55 45.51
N LYS A 182 -14.10 -15.73 45.79
CA LYS A 182 -15.54 -15.91 45.96
C LYS A 182 -16.00 -15.62 47.39
N PHE A 183 -17.21 -15.10 47.50
CA PHE A 183 -17.88 -14.81 48.76
C PHE A 183 -19.11 -15.70 48.95
N LEU A 184 -19.41 -16.02 50.19
CA LEU A 184 -20.70 -16.60 50.54
C LEU A 184 -21.82 -15.56 50.36
N VAL A 185 -23.05 -16.05 50.22
CA VAL A 185 -24.25 -15.22 50.18
C VAL A 185 -24.28 -14.27 51.37
N ASN A 186 -24.61 -13.00 51.14
CA ASN A 186 -24.74 -11.95 52.16
C ASN A 186 -23.48 -11.70 53.02
N GLN A 187 -22.32 -12.21 52.61
CA GLN A 187 -21.06 -12.13 53.35
C GLN A 187 -19.96 -11.38 52.58
N ALA A 188 -19.04 -10.77 53.32
CA ALA A 188 -17.86 -10.07 52.79
C ALA A 188 -16.53 -10.55 53.41
N ASN A 189 -16.54 -11.58 54.24
CA ASN A 189 -15.33 -12.16 54.81
C ASN A 189 -14.59 -13.03 53.79
N LEU A 190 -13.28 -12.87 53.74
CA LEU A 190 -12.39 -13.70 52.93
C LEU A 190 -12.18 -15.06 53.60
N ARG A 191 -12.50 -16.14 52.89
CA ARG A 191 -12.34 -17.51 53.41
C ARG A 191 -10.94 -18.04 53.09
N GLN A 192 -10.32 -18.73 54.03
CA GLN A 192 -8.98 -19.30 53.85
C GLN A 192 -8.87 -20.26 52.66
N SER A 193 -9.95 -20.99 52.33
CA SER A 193 -9.98 -21.86 51.15
C SER A 193 -9.89 -21.07 49.84
N GLU A 194 -10.54 -19.91 49.77
CA GLU A 194 -10.52 -19.04 48.58
C GLU A 194 -9.14 -18.40 48.39
N LEU A 195 -8.52 -17.96 49.48
CA LEU A 195 -7.18 -17.38 49.44
C LEU A 195 -6.08 -18.39 49.05
N LYS A 196 -6.40 -19.69 49.05
CA LYS A 196 -5.50 -20.78 48.65
C LYS A 196 -5.84 -21.38 47.28
N ASN A 197 -6.80 -20.79 46.56
CA ASN A 197 -7.12 -21.24 45.20
C ASN A 197 -5.96 -20.93 44.23
N ASN A 198 -5.96 -21.57 43.06
CA ASN A 198 -4.85 -21.47 42.12
C ASN A 198 -4.65 -20.04 41.60
N SER A 199 -5.74 -19.36 41.23
CA SER A 199 -5.66 -17.99 40.69
C SER A 199 -5.06 -17.00 41.69
N VAL A 200 -5.42 -17.11 42.98
CA VAL A 200 -4.88 -16.25 44.04
C VAL A 200 -3.41 -16.57 44.33
N LYS A 201 -3.02 -17.86 44.25
CA LYS A 201 -1.61 -18.25 44.35
C LYS A 201 -0.78 -17.66 43.21
N GLU A 202 -1.27 -17.76 41.98
CA GLU A 202 -0.62 -17.20 40.78
C GLU A 202 -0.49 -15.67 40.89
N PHE A 203 -1.55 -14.99 41.35
CA PHE A 203 -1.51 -13.55 41.64
C PHE A 203 -0.40 -13.18 42.64
N VAL A 204 -0.32 -13.87 43.77
CA VAL A 204 0.72 -13.61 44.78
C VAL A 204 2.12 -13.95 44.25
N GLN A 205 2.25 -15.04 43.49
CA GLN A 205 3.51 -15.42 42.84
C GLN A 205 3.95 -14.36 41.83
N MET A 206 3.02 -13.80 41.06
CA MET A 206 3.31 -12.76 40.08
C MET A 206 3.80 -11.48 40.76
N LEU A 207 3.19 -11.04 41.88
CA LEU A 207 3.70 -9.90 42.65
C LEU A 207 5.16 -10.12 43.11
N ARG A 208 5.47 -11.34 43.58
CA ARG A 208 6.85 -11.69 43.97
C ARG A 208 7.80 -11.74 42.77
N LYS A 209 7.32 -12.22 41.61
CA LYS A 209 8.10 -12.25 40.37
C LYS A 209 8.45 -10.83 39.93
N ILE A 210 7.49 -9.92 39.93
CA ILE A 210 7.72 -8.50 39.59
C ILE A 210 8.74 -7.88 40.56
N ASN A 211 8.66 -8.18 41.85
CA ASN A 211 9.66 -7.68 42.79
C ASN A 211 11.08 -8.21 42.53
N LYS A 212 11.19 -9.45 42.05
CA LYS A 212 12.46 -10.12 41.77
C LYS A 212 13.08 -9.65 40.45
N ASP A 213 12.24 -9.36 39.46
CA ASP A 213 12.63 -8.98 38.10
C ASP A 213 12.10 -7.58 37.78
N ARG A 214 12.64 -6.57 38.46
CA ARG A 214 12.21 -5.17 38.30
C ARG A 214 12.70 -4.52 37.01
N GLU A 215 13.66 -5.15 36.34
CA GLU A 215 14.19 -4.71 35.06
C GLU A 215 13.31 -5.22 33.92
N GLY A 216 12.91 -6.50 33.94
CA GLY A 216 12.05 -7.10 32.93
C GLY A 216 10.55 -6.95 33.18
N LEU A 217 10.12 -6.59 34.40
CA LEU A 217 8.71 -6.44 34.75
C LEU A 217 8.44 -5.14 35.51
N ASN A 218 7.49 -4.36 35.00
CA ASN A 218 7.08 -3.10 35.61
C ASN A 218 5.61 -3.16 36.06
N LEU A 219 5.36 -3.01 37.36
CA LEU A 219 4.02 -3.00 37.94
C LEU A 219 3.36 -1.63 37.72
N GLN A 220 2.30 -1.58 36.92
CA GLN A 220 1.55 -0.34 36.66
C GLN A 220 0.58 -0.03 37.78
N ASN A 221 -0.35 -0.94 38.07
CA ASN A 221 -1.25 -0.87 39.23
C ASN A 221 -1.86 -2.25 39.53
N VAL A 222 -2.56 -2.34 40.66
CA VAL A 222 -3.45 -3.46 40.95
C VAL A 222 -4.89 -2.96 40.99
N GLU A 223 -5.74 -3.52 40.15
CA GLU A 223 -7.16 -3.20 40.10
C GLU A 223 -7.98 -4.24 40.88
N ILE A 224 -9.02 -3.77 41.57
CA ILE A 224 -9.95 -4.59 42.34
C ILE A 224 -11.36 -4.24 41.89
N GLN A 225 -12.10 -5.24 41.42
CA GLN A 225 -13.52 -5.09 41.08
C GLN A 225 -14.34 -6.04 41.96
N ALA A 226 -15.07 -5.50 42.93
CA ALA A 226 -15.90 -6.32 43.83
C ALA A 226 -17.39 -6.24 43.48
N TYR A 227 -18.06 -7.38 43.57
CA TYR A 227 -19.44 -7.52 43.14
C TYR A 227 -20.32 -8.11 44.24
N ALA A 228 -21.57 -7.64 44.30
CA ALA A 228 -22.66 -8.44 44.84
C ALA A 228 -23.49 -9.04 43.69
N SER A 229 -24.05 -10.20 43.96
CA SER A 229 -24.87 -10.93 43.01
C SER A 229 -26.31 -10.38 43.07
N PRO A 230 -27.05 -10.37 41.95
CA PRO A 230 -28.33 -9.67 41.82
C PRO A 230 -29.51 -10.40 42.50
N GLU A 231 -29.36 -10.75 43.78
CA GLU A 231 -30.41 -11.40 44.60
C GLU A 231 -30.53 -10.83 46.03
N GLY A 232 -30.21 -9.56 46.25
CA GLY A 232 -30.29 -8.94 47.57
C GLY A 232 -31.08 -7.64 47.63
N GLY A 233 -31.61 -7.15 46.50
CA GLY A 233 -32.07 -5.76 46.37
C GLY A 233 -30.91 -4.76 46.30
N PHE A 234 -31.10 -3.66 45.56
CA PHE A 234 -30.02 -2.74 45.23
C PHE A 234 -29.35 -2.12 46.47
N ALA A 235 -30.12 -1.55 47.40
CA ALA A 235 -29.57 -0.84 48.56
C ALA A 235 -28.75 -1.73 49.51
N PHE A 236 -29.09 -3.01 49.61
CA PHE A 236 -28.32 -3.97 50.40
C PHE A 236 -27.05 -4.38 49.64
N ASN A 237 -27.19 -4.69 48.36
CA ASN A 237 -26.09 -5.12 47.50
C ASN A 237 -25.01 -4.04 47.31
N ASP A 238 -25.41 -2.77 47.23
CA ASP A 238 -24.50 -1.62 47.18
C ASP A 238 -23.57 -1.61 48.42
N LYS A 239 -24.16 -1.69 49.62
CA LYS A 239 -23.41 -1.78 50.88
C LYS A 239 -22.55 -3.04 50.95
N LEU A 240 -23.06 -4.18 50.45
CA LEU A 240 -22.32 -5.44 50.48
C LEU A 240 -21.13 -5.44 49.53
N ALA A 241 -21.30 -4.96 48.30
CA ALA A 241 -20.25 -4.84 47.31
C ALA A 241 -19.13 -3.89 47.79
N ASN A 242 -19.50 -2.76 48.40
CA ASN A 242 -18.54 -1.85 49.04
C ASN A 242 -17.74 -2.55 50.15
N LYS A 243 -18.39 -3.34 51.03
CA LYS A 243 -17.68 -4.12 52.06
C LYS A 243 -16.73 -5.17 51.45
N ARG A 244 -17.13 -5.83 50.36
CA ARG A 244 -16.29 -6.80 49.63
C ARG A 244 -15.08 -6.13 48.98
N GLN A 245 -15.24 -4.93 48.45
CA GLN A 245 -14.13 -4.13 47.92
C GLN A 245 -13.13 -3.82 49.04
N ASN A 246 -13.57 -3.23 50.15
CA ASN A 246 -12.69 -2.87 51.27
C ASN A 246 -11.90 -4.06 51.84
N THR A 247 -12.56 -5.21 51.99
CA THR A 247 -11.91 -6.43 52.51
C THR A 247 -10.90 -7.00 51.52
N SER A 248 -11.23 -7.03 50.23
CA SER A 248 -10.31 -7.47 49.16
C SER A 248 -9.13 -6.53 49.00
N GLU A 249 -9.35 -5.22 49.12
CA GLU A 249 -8.31 -4.19 49.11
C GLU A 249 -7.33 -4.36 50.27
N GLY A 250 -7.83 -4.62 51.49
CA GLY A 250 -7.00 -4.93 52.64
C GLY A 250 -6.09 -6.15 52.39
N TYR A 251 -6.64 -7.21 51.78
CA TYR A 251 -5.86 -8.38 51.41
C TYR A 251 -4.79 -8.08 50.36
N VAL A 252 -5.14 -7.38 49.28
CA VAL A 252 -4.18 -6.98 48.23
C VAL A 252 -3.07 -6.12 48.80
N LYS A 253 -3.39 -5.11 49.62
CA LYS A 253 -2.39 -4.27 50.32
C LYS A 253 -1.42 -5.10 51.13
N GLN A 254 -1.91 -6.10 51.87
CA GLN A 254 -1.07 -7.02 52.63
C GLN A 254 -0.17 -7.88 51.74
N GLN A 255 -0.69 -8.42 50.63
CA GLN A 255 0.10 -9.23 49.71
C GLN A 255 1.17 -8.41 48.98
N MET A 256 0.85 -7.20 48.53
CA MET A 256 1.80 -6.28 47.91
C MET A 256 2.93 -5.91 48.87
N LYS A 257 2.58 -5.55 50.12
CA LYS A 257 3.56 -5.28 51.18
C LYS A 257 4.47 -6.49 51.44
N SER A 258 3.89 -7.68 51.51
CA SER A 258 4.62 -8.94 51.76
C SER A 258 5.52 -9.34 50.58
N ALA A 259 5.13 -8.99 49.36
CA ALA A 259 5.92 -9.20 48.15
C ALA A 259 6.99 -8.11 47.93
N GLY A 260 6.97 -7.03 48.72
CA GLY A 260 7.92 -5.92 48.60
C GLY A 260 7.65 -4.99 47.41
N VAL A 261 6.44 -5.01 46.85
CA VAL A 261 6.03 -4.14 45.73
C VAL A 261 5.21 -2.96 46.22
N GLN A 262 5.42 -1.80 45.59
CA GLN A 262 4.65 -0.58 45.85
C GLN A 262 4.12 -0.06 44.52
N SER A 263 2.80 0.10 44.42
CA SER A 263 2.12 0.66 43.26
C SER A 263 0.70 1.09 43.65
N GLY A 264 0.03 1.84 42.78
CA GLY A 264 -1.36 2.25 42.98
C GLY A 264 -2.30 1.05 43.06
N ILE A 265 -3.30 1.17 43.93
CA ILE A 265 -4.42 0.22 43.98
C ILE A 265 -5.66 0.99 43.55
N ASP A 266 -6.31 0.51 42.50
CA ASP A 266 -7.54 1.09 42.00
C ASP A 266 -8.69 0.14 42.32
N ALA A 267 -9.53 0.52 43.28
CA ALA A 267 -10.53 -0.38 43.86
C ALA A 267 -11.94 0.16 43.65
N HIS A 268 -12.74 -0.61 42.93
CA HIS A 268 -14.12 -0.29 42.56
C HIS A 268 -15.06 -1.40 43.01
N TYR A 269 -16.34 -1.05 43.15
CA TYR A 269 -17.38 -2.04 43.36
C TYR A 269 -18.60 -1.76 42.48
N THR A 270 -19.34 -2.83 42.20
CA THR A 270 -20.62 -2.75 41.51
C THR A 270 -21.66 -3.49 42.34
N ALA A 271 -22.74 -2.79 42.70
CA ALA A 271 -23.81 -3.34 43.53
C ALA A 271 -24.38 -4.64 42.91
N GLN A 272 -24.67 -4.64 41.61
CA GLN A 272 -25.23 -5.80 40.92
C GLN A 272 -24.55 -5.99 39.56
N ASP A 273 -23.78 -7.08 39.41
CA ASP A 273 -23.08 -7.43 38.16
C ASP A 273 -24.05 -8.02 37.12
N TRP A 274 -24.94 -7.17 36.58
CA TRP A 274 -25.92 -7.60 35.59
C TRP A 274 -25.28 -8.06 34.27
N ASP A 275 -24.17 -7.44 33.88
CA ASP A 275 -23.43 -7.81 32.67
C ASP A 275 -22.76 -9.17 32.83
N GLY A 276 -22.11 -9.42 33.97
CA GLY A 276 -21.57 -10.73 34.30
C GLY A 276 -22.66 -11.79 34.45
N PHE A 277 -23.81 -11.44 35.03
CA PHE A 277 -24.97 -12.34 35.12
C PHE A 277 -25.44 -12.76 33.73
N GLN A 278 -25.60 -11.80 32.81
CA GLN A 278 -25.96 -12.10 31.43
C GLN A 278 -24.97 -13.04 30.75
N LYS A 279 -23.66 -12.78 30.87
CA LYS A 279 -22.61 -13.63 30.26
C LYS A 279 -22.63 -15.06 30.80
N LEU A 280 -22.79 -15.21 32.12
CA LEU A 280 -22.84 -16.54 32.75
C LEU A 280 -24.10 -17.31 32.34
N VAL A 281 -25.26 -16.65 32.28
CA VAL A 281 -26.50 -17.28 31.77
C VAL A 281 -26.33 -17.68 30.30
N GLN A 282 -25.76 -16.81 29.46
CA GLN A 282 -25.47 -17.11 28.05
C GLN A 282 -24.54 -18.33 27.87
N ALA A 283 -23.59 -18.55 28.78
CA ALA A 283 -22.69 -19.70 28.74
C ALA A 283 -23.26 -20.97 29.39
N SER A 284 -24.37 -20.86 30.13
CA SER A 284 -24.98 -21.96 30.87
C SER A 284 -25.92 -22.85 30.03
N ASN A 285 -26.30 -23.99 30.62
CA ASN A 285 -27.28 -24.95 30.11
C ASN A 285 -28.61 -24.91 30.90
N ILE A 286 -28.92 -23.79 31.55
CA ILE A 286 -30.15 -23.62 32.33
C ILE A 286 -31.38 -23.78 31.43
N GLN A 287 -32.42 -24.44 31.93
CA GLN A 287 -33.61 -24.75 31.14
C GLN A 287 -34.31 -23.48 30.60
N ASP A 288 -34.47 -22.46 31.45
CA ASP A 288 -35.16 -21.20 31.12
C ASP A 288 -34.23 -20.10 30.59
N LYS A 289 -33.06 -20.46 30.05
CA LYS A 289 -32.01 -19.52 29.59
C LYS A 289 -32.55 -18.40 28.70
N ASP A 290 -33.28 -18.73 27.64
CA ASP A 290 -33.78 -17.74 26.67
C ASP A 290 -34.81 -16.79 27.28
N VAL A 291 -35.59 -17.28 28.25
CA VAL A 291 -36.57 -16.48 28.98
C VAL A 291 -35.85 -15.48 29.89
N ILE A 292 -34.83 -15.95 30.63
CA ILE A 292 -34.00 -15.10 31.50
C ILE A 292 -33.29 -14.03 30.67
N LEU A 293 -32.67 -14.38 29.55
CA LEU A 293 -32.00 -13.41 28.66
C LEU A 293 -32.97 -12.38 28.09
N ARG A 294 -34.21 -12.79 27.77
CA ARG A 294 -35.26 -11.86 27.33
C ARG A 294 -35.63 -10.87 28.43
N VAL A 295 -35.79 -11.33 29.67
CA VAL A 295 -36.06 -10.45 30.83
C VAL A 295 -34.92 -9.45 31.06
N LEU A 296 -33.66 -9.88 30.95
CA LEU A 296 -32.50 -8.97 31.03
C LEU A 296 -32.52 -7.89 29.93
N SER A 297 -32.98 -8.24 28.73
CA SER A 297 -33.07 -7.30 27.61
C SER A 297 -34.23 -6.30 27.77
N MET A 298 -35.38 -6.77 28.25
CA MET A 298 -36.66 -6.06 28.29
C MET A 298 -36.73 -5.05 29.43
N TYR A 299 -36.24 -5.43 30.62
CA TYR A 299 -36.29 -4.58 31.81
C TYR A 299 -34.94 -3.90 32.04
N LYS A 300 -34.94 -2.57 32.05
CA LYS A 300 -33.75 -1.75 32.34
C LYS A 300 -33.62 -1.39 33.81
N ASP A 301 -34.74 -1.33 34.53
CA ASP A 301 -34.75 -1.13 35.97
C ASP A 301 -34.20 -2.37 36.72
N PRO A 302 -33.19 -2.21 37.58
CA PRO A 302 -32.58 -3.33 38.31
C PRO A 302 -33.53 -4.05 39.27
N GLU A 303 -34.45 -3.33 39.92
CA GLU A 303 -35.38 -3.91 40.90
C GLU A 303 -36.46 -4.73 40.20
N GLU A 304 -37.04 -4.17 39.13
CA GLU A 304 -38.02 -4.87 38.30
C GLU A 304 -37.40 -6.12 37.66
N ARG A 305 -36.18 -6.00 37.14
CA ARG A 305 -35.42 -7.13 36.57
C ARG A 305 -35.18 -8.24 37.59
N GLU A 306 -34.72 -7.89 38.80
CA GLU A 306 -34.52 -8.85 39.89
C GLU A 306 -35.84 -9.56 40.26
N GLN A 307 -36.94 -8.81 40.38
CA GLN A 307 -38.25 -9.37 40.73
C GLN A 307 -38.76 -10.35 39.66
N GLN A 308 -38.65 -10.00 38.38
CA GLN A 308 -39.09 -10.87 37.28
C GLN A 308 -38.28 -12.17 37.23
N ILE A 309 -36.97 -12.12 37.45
CA ILE A 309 -36.11 -13.31 37.50
C ILE A 309 -36.45 -14.17 38.73
N ARG A 310 -36.72 -13.57 39.89
CA ARG A 310 -37.12 -14.30 41.10
C ARG A 310 -38.45 -15.03 40.98
N ASN A 311 -39.39 -14.46 40.23
CA ASN A 311 -40.71 -15.07 40.03
C ASN A 311 -40.66 -16.35 39.18
N MET A 312 -39.55 -16.60 38.48
CA MET A 312 -39.30 -17.84 37.72
C MET A 312 -38.85 -18.96 38.68
N SER A 313 -39.79 -19.56 39.41
CA SER A 313 -39.46 -20.43 40.56
C SER A 313 -38.45 -21.57 40.30
N GLU A 314 -38.51 -22.25 39.15
CA GLU A 314 -37.57 -23.33 38.81
C GLU A 314 -36.27 -22.79 38.22
N GLY A 315 -36.33 -21.91 37.21
CA GLY A 315 -35.15 -21.22 36.67
C GLY A 315 -34.35 -20.45 37.72
N PHE A 316 -34.99 -19.86 38.74
CA PHE A 316 -34.31 -19.17 39.83
C PHE A 316 -33.52 -20.13 40.74
N ARG A 317 -34.00 -21.36 40.96
CA ARG A 317 -33.24 -22.37 41.73
C ARG A 317 -31.94 -22.75 40.99
N GLU A 318 -32.03 -23.02 39.69
CA GLU A 318 -30.84 -23.32 38.88
C GLU A 318 -29.85 -22.14 38.85
N LEU A 319 -30.36 -20.90 38.77
CA LEU A 319 -29.55 -19.69 38.89
C LEU A 319 -28.88 -19.58 40.27
N ALA A 320 -29.62 -19.83 41.35
CA ALA A 320 -29.14 -19.73 42.72
C ALA A 320 -28.03 -20.74 43.06
N ASP A 321 -28.10 -21.92 42.46
CA ASP A 321 -27.12 -23.00 42.68
C ASP A 321 -25.93 -22.90 41.72
N GLY A 322 -26.15 -22.50 40.45
CA GLY A 322 -25.14 -22.56 39.40
C GLY A 322 -24.50 -21.22 39.00
N ILE A 323 -25.23 -20.10 39.09
CA ILE A 323 -24.81 -18.82 38.49
C ILE A 323 -24.53 -17.74 39.54
N LEU A 324 -25.45 -17.53 40.47
CA LEU A 324 -25.31 -16.52 41.52
C LEU A 324 -24.05 -16.70 42.39
N PRO A 325 -23.61 -17.93 42.75
CA PRO A 325 -22.36 -18.13 43.47
C PRO A 325 -21.12 -17.62 42.70
N GLU A 326 -21.12 -17.72 41.37
CA GLU A 326 -20.02 -17.21 40.53
C GLU A 326 -19.99 -15.67 40.45
N LEU A 327 -21.12 -15.01 40.70
CA LEU A 327 -21.25 -13.55 40.72
C LEU A 327 -20.84 -12.92 42.05
N ARG A 328 -20.83 -13.72 43.12
CA ARG A 328 -20.36 -13.30 44.45
C ARG A 328 -18.83 -13.31 44.47
N ARG A 329 -18.18 -12.39 43.77
CA ARG A 329 -16.72 -12.39 43.64
C ARG A 329 -16.09 -11.01 43.77
N SER A 330 -14.80 -11.00 44.07
CA SER A 330 -13.91 -9.89 43.75
C SER A 330 -12.87 -10.37 42.74
N ARG A 331 -12.73 -9.62 41.65
CA ARG A 331 -11.67 -9.78 40.66
C ARG A 331 -10.48 -8.94 41.08
N LEU A 332 -9.32 -9.56 41.16
CA LEU A 332 -8.05 -8.90 41.40
C LEU A 332 -7.24 -8.96 40.12
N ILE A 333 -6.74 -7.82 39.65
CA ILE A 333 -6.06 -7.72 38.36
C ILE A 333 -4.75 -6.99 38.57
N ILE A 334 -3.63 -7.67 38.32
CA ILE A 334 -2.32 -7.03 38.24
C ILE A 334 -2.16 -6.53 36.81
N ASN A 335 -2.09 -5.22 36.62
CA ASN A 335 -1.68 -4.66 35.34
C ASN A 335 -0.17 -4.38 35.42
N TYR A 336 0.60 -5.01 34.54
CA TYR A 336 2.04 -4.86 34.49
C TYR A 336 2.52 -4.84 33.05
N GLU A 337 3.78 -4.46 32.85
CA GLU A 337 4.44 -4.48 31.56
C GLU A 337 5.61 -5.44 31.60
N THR A 338 5.85 -6.16 30.50
CA THR A 338 7.12 -6.82 30.26
C THR A 338 8.00 -5.86 29.47
N ILE A 339 9.21 -5.62 29.97
CA ILE A 339 10.21 -4.75 29.36
C ILE A 339 11.26 -5.66 28.71
N GLY A 340 11.34 -5.60 27.38
CA GLY A 340 12.40 -6.20 26.58
C GLY A 340 13.69 -5.39 26.66
N ARG A 341 14.78 -5.97 26.14
CA ARG A 341 16.09 -5.33 26.10
C ARG A 341 16.05 -3.96 25.39
N SER A 342 16.87 -3.04 25.87
CA SER A 342 17.21 -1.79 25.19
C SER A 342 18.10 -2.02 23.98
N ASP A 343 18.27 -1.00 23.14
CA ASP A 343 19.11 -1.08 21.93
C ASP A 343 20.55 -1.48 22.27
N GLU A 344 21.12 -0.87 23.32
CA GLU A 344 22.46 -1.17 23.79
C GLU A 344 22.58 -2.61 24.35
N GLU A 345 21.55 -3.10 25.05
CA GLU A 345 21.53 -4.48 25.56
C GLU A 345 21.39 -5.51 24.44
N ILE A 346 20.60 -5.21 23.40
CA ILE A 346 20.49 -6.07 22.21
C ILE A 346 21.83 -6.11 21.48
N GLU A 347 22.47 -4.96 21.26
CA GLU A 347 23.78 -4.86 20.63
C GLU A 347 24.86 -5.64 21.41
N ASN A 348 24.93 -5.42 22.73
CA ASN A 348 25.88 -6.11 23.60
C ASN A 348 25.63 -7.63 23.63
N GLN A 349 24.37 -8.05 23.68
CA GLN A 349 24.01 -9.47 23.63
C GLN A 349 24.33 -10.09 22.27
N TYR A 350 24.14 -9.38 21.16
CA TYR A 350 24.51 -9.84 19.82
C TYR A 350 26.02 -10.11 19.72
N ASN A 351 26.83 -9.18 20.22
CA ASN A 351 28.29 -9.27 20.22
C ASN A 351 28.82 -10.37 21.16
N ALA A 352 28.13 -10.62 22.28
CA ALA A 352 28.49 -11.67 23.22
C ALA A 352 28.03 -13.07 22.79
N ASP A 353 26.75 -13.21 22.43
CA ASP A 353 26.12 -14.44 21.97
C ASP A 353 24.75 -14.16 21.32
N ALA A 354 24.74 -14.04 19.99
CA ALA A 354 23.53 -13.79 19.20
C ALA A 354 22.46 -14.88 19.34
N ALA A 355 22.79 -16.11 19.74
CA ALA A 355 21.81 -17.19 19.90
C ALA A 355 20.85 -16.96 21.10
N ARG A 356 21.16 -15.98 21.96
CA ARG A 356 20.32 -15.58 23.11
C ARG A 356 19.37 -14.43 22.81
N LEU A 357 19.39 -13.91 21.59
CA LEU A 357 18.42 -12.97 21.06
C LEU A 357 17.34 -13.71 20.31
N SER A 358 16.09 -13.31 20.50
CA SER A 358 14.95 -13.77 19.70
C SER A 358 15.09 -13.34 18.23
N PRO A 359 14.38 -13.99 17.29
CA PRO A 359 14.40 -13.57 15.88
C PRO A 359 13.92 -12.12 15.72
N ASP A 360 12.92 -11.67 16.49
CA ASP A 360 12.44 -10.29 16.44
C ASP A 360 13.49 -9.28 16.94
N GLU A 361 14.24 -9.59 18.01
CA GLU A 361 15.35 -8.73 18.45
C GLU A 361 16.46 -8.62 17.40
N LEU A 362 16.79 -9.71 16.71
CA LEU A 362 17.82 -9.68 15.65
C LEU A 362 17.36 -8.92 14.40
N LEU A 363 16.11 -9.14 13.97
CA LEU A 363 15.53 -8.40 12.85
C LEU A 363 15.43 -6.90 13.18
N TYR A 364 15.02 -6.57 14.42
CA TYR A 364 15.01 -5.20 14.92
C TYR A 364 16.42 -4.60 14.95
N LEU A 365 17.42 -5.33 15.46
CA LEU A 365 18.82 -4.91 15.49
C LEU A 365 19.34 -4.53 14.09
N ALA A 366 18.93 -5.24 13.05
CA ALA A 366 19.30 -4.92 11.68
C ALA A 366 18.80 -3.54 11.23
N THR A 367 17.68 -3.06 11.78
CA THR A 367 17.13 -1.71 11.52
C THR A 367 17.95 -0.60 12.17
N LEU A 368 18.69 -0.92 13.24
CA LEU A 368 19.55 0.02 13.97
C LEU A 368 20.92 0.21 13.28
N LYS A 369 21.27 -0.64 12.31
CA LYS A 369 22.56 -0.59 11.62
C LYS A 369 22.60 0.54 10.60
N GLU A 370 23.68 1.32 10.63
CA GLU A 370 23.89 2.46 9.75
C GLU A 370 24.35 2.03 8.35
N THR A 371 25.18 0.98 8.26
CA THR A 371 25.70 0.51 6.98
C THR A 371 24.98 -0.73 6.48
N ASP A 372 24.87 -0.86 5.14
CA ASP A 372 24.31 -2.05 4.51
C ASP A 372 25.15 -3.30 4.84
N ALA A 373 26.47 -3.19 4.98
CA ALA A 373 27.32 -4.32 5.34
C ALA A 373 27.00 -4.88 6.73
N GLU A 374 26.79 -4.02 7.73
CA GLU A 374 26.42 -4.44 9.08
C GLU A 374 25.01 -5.03 9.11
N LYS A 375 24.06 -4.40 8.40
CA LYS A 375 22.69 -4.89 8.28
C LYS A 375 22.65 -6.29 7.64
N GLU A 376 23.41 -6.50 6.57
CA GLU A 376 23.50 -7.79 5.89
C GLU A 376 24.10 -8.86 6.82
N ALA A 377 25.12 -8.51 7.60
CA ALA A 377 25.73 -9.42 8.57
C ALA A 377 24.72 -9.86 9.64
N VAL A 378 23.91 -8.95 10.17
CA VAL A 378 22.86 -9.29 11.15
C VAL A 378 21.80 -10.19 10.54
N TYR A 379 21.31 -9.90 9.33
CA TYR A 379 20.32 -10.77 8.67
C TYR A 379 20.88 -12.14 8.32
N LYS A 380 22.13 -12.24 7.84
CA LYS A 380 22.81 -13.54 7.63
C LYS A 380 22.88 -14.31 8.94
N LYS A 381 23.27 -13.65 10.03
CA LYS A 381 23.34 -14.29 11.35
C LYS A 381 21.97 -14.76 11.83
N THR A 382 20.93 -13.98 11.56
CA THR A 382 19.53 -14.33 11.87
C THR A 382 19.10 -15.57 11.09
N ALA A 383 19.37 -15.62 9.79
CA ALA A 383 19.05 -16.77 8.93
C ALA A 383 19.81 -18.05 9.33
N GLU A 384 21.05 -17.92 9.83
CA GLU A 384 21.81 -19.03 10.39
C GLU A 384 21.20 -19.60 11.68
N LEU A 385 20.78 -18.72 12.60
CA LEU A 385 20.26 -19.11 13.91
C LEU A 385 18.80 -19.57 13.85
N TYR A 386 18.03 -18.98 12.96
CA TYR A 386 16.59 -19.17 12.81
C TYR A 386 16.25 -19.61 11.38
N ASP A 387 16.77 -20.78 10.99
CA ASP A 387 16.68 -21.32 9.63
C ASP A 387 15.27 -21.61 9.11
N LYS A 388 14.26 -21.58 9.98
CA LYS A 388 12.83 -21.73 9.67
C LYS A 388 12.10 -20.40 9.54
N ASP A 389 12.73 -19.29 9.90
CA ASP A 389 12.16 -17.96 9.76
C ASP A 389 12.46 -17.41 8.35
N TYR A 390 11.42 -17.19 7.55
CA TYR A 390 11.58 -16.69 6.18
C TYR A 390 12.02 -15.22 6.12
N ARG A 391 11.79 -14.45 7.19
CA ARG A 391 11.93 -12.99 7.18
C ARG A 391 13.36 -12.54 6.92
N ALA A 392 14.34 -13.19 7.53
CA ALA A 392 15.76 -12.90 7.31
C ALA A 392 16.17 -13.15 5.85
N PHE A 393 15.72 -14.26 5.25
CA PHE A 393 15.96 -14.54 3.83
C PHE A 393 15.28 -13.51 2.92
N ASN A 394 14.02 -13.15 3.19
CA ASN A 394 13.35 -12.09 2.44
C ASN A 394 14.10 -10.76 2.53
N ASN A 395 14.55 -10.36 3.71
CA ASN A 395 15.23 -9.08 3.90
C ASN A 395 16.61 -9.07 3.24
N LEU A 396 17.33 -10.20 3.22
CA LEU A 396 18.54 -10.37 2.39
C LEU A 396 18.25 -10.24 0.90
N ALA A 397 17.10 -10.75 0.44
CA ALA A 397 16.69 -10.57 -0.95
C ALA A 397 16.42 -9.11 -1.30
N VAL A 398 15.78 -8.36 -0.40
CA VAL A 398 15.56 -6.91 -0.57
C VAL A 398 16.89 -6.16 -0.66
N MET A 399 17.86 -6.49 0.18
CA MET A 399 19.19 -5.88 0.11
C MET A 399 19.87 -6.15 -1.23
N ALA A 400 19.84 -7.40 -1.70
CA ALA A 400 20.38 -7.76 -3.01
C ALA A 400 19.64 -7.06 -4.16
N PHE A 401 18.32 -6.95 -4.09
CA PHE A 401 17.50 -6.23 -5.06
C PHE A 401 17.87 -4.75 -5.13
N ASN A 402 18.00 -4.09 -3.97
CA ASN A 402 18.39 -2.69 -3.87
C ASN A 402 19.82 -2.45 -4.39
N ALA A 403 20.73 -3.40 -4.18
CA ALA A 403 22.09 -3.38 -4.74
C ALA A 403 22.13 -3.68 -6.26
N GLY A 404 21.01 -4.02 -6.88
CA GLY A 404 20.92 -4.39 -8.29
C GLY A 404 21.32 -5.84 -8.60
N ASP A 405 21.67 -6.64 -7.59
CA ASP A 405 21.98 -8.07 -7.73
C ASP A 405 20.70 -8.91 -7.70
N GLU A 406 20.01 -8.91 -8.83
CA GLU A 406 18.75 -9.65 -9.01
C GLU A 406 18.94 -11.17 -8.90
N GLY A 407 20.12 -11.69 -9.26
CA GLY A 407 20.41 -13.12 -9.16
C GLY A 407 20.42 -13.58 -7.70
N THR A 408 21.13 -12.84 -6.84
CA THR A 408 21.14 -13.10 -5.40
C THR A 408 19.76 -12.83 -4.77
N ALA A 409 19.05 -11.79 -5.21
CA ALA A 409 17.70 -11.51 -4.73
C ALA A 409 16.75 -12.69 -4.97
N LYS A 410 16.69 -13.21 -6.20
CA LYS A 410 15.86 -14.38 -6.54
C LYS A 410 16.23 -15.63 -5.76
N ARG A 411 17.53 -15.85 -5.51
CA ARG A 411 18.00 -16.98 -4.69
C ARG A 411 17.46 -16.89 -3.26
N TYR A 412 17.58 -15.73 -2.61
CA TYR A 412 17.08 -15.55 -1.25
C TYR A 412 15.55 -15.54 -1.16
N ILE A 413 14.85 -15.04 -2.17
CA ILE A 413 13.39 -15.19 -2.28
C ILE A 413 13.00 -16.67 -2.30
N ALA A 414 13.69 -17.49 -3.10
CA ALA A 414 13.43 -18.92 -3.17
C ALA A 414 13.67 -19.61 -1.81
N GLU A 415 14.73 -19.22 -1.09
CA GLU A 415 14.97 -19.70 0.29
C GLU A 415 13.83 -19.29 1.23
N ALA A 416 13.38 -18.03 1.19
CA ALA A 416 12.26 -17.54 1.99
C ALA A 416 10.98 -18.35 1.71
N GLN A 417 10.66 -18.60 0.44
CA GLN A 417 9.52 -19.42 0.04
C GLN A 417 9.66 -20.89 0.45
N ALA A 418 10.88 -21.43 0.49
CA ALA A 418 11.14 -22.77 1.00
C ALA A 418 10.86 -22.87 2.51
N LYS A 419 11.05 -21.78 3.27
CA LYS A 419 10.71 -21.74 4.71
C LYS A 419 9.23 -21.48 4.96
N ASN A 420 8.63 -20.64 4.13
CA ASN A 420 7.20 -20.36 4.15
C ASN A 420 6.66 -20.23 2.72
N SER A 421 5.96 -21.25 2.24
CA SER A 421 5.37 -21.28 0.89
C SER A 421 4.41 -20.13 0.58
N LYS A 422 3.92 -19.43 1.60
CA LYS A 422 3.03 -18.26 1.52
C LYS A 422 3.72 -16.96 1.94
N ALA A 423 5.06 -16.92 2.02
CA ALA A 423 5.81 -15.73 2.40
C ALA A 423 5.38 -14.52 1.56
N PRO A 424 4.60 -13.58 2.12
CA PRO A 424 3.87 -12.64 1.30
C PRO A 424 4.78 -11.55 0.74
N GLU A 425 5.75 -11.07 1.53
CA GLU A 425 6.78 -10.13 1.05
C GLU A 425 7.66 -10.74 -0.06
N ALA A 426 7.92 -12.05 -0.01
CA ALA A 426 8.72 -12.72 -1.04
C ALA A 426 7.99 -12.69 -2.39
N TYR A 427 6.67 -12.89 -2.40
CA TYR A 427 5.84 -12.72 -3.60
C TYR A 427 5.78 -11.26 -4.05
N ALA A 428 5.63 -10.30 -3.13
CA ALA A 428 5.66 -8.88 -3.49
C ALA A 428 6.97 -8.52 -4.19
N ASN A 429 8.11 -8.99 -3.66
CA ASN A 429 9.43 -8.77 -4.23
C ASN A 429 9.61 -9.41 -5.63
N LEU A 430 9.06 -10.61 -5.87
CA LEU A 430 9.00 -11.17 -7.23
C LEU A 430 8.19 -10.30 -8.17
N GLY A 431 7.08 -9.74 -7.70
CA GLY A 431 6.27 -8.80 -8.46
C GLY A 431 7.03 -7.52 -8.82
N LEU A 432 7.78 -6.94 -7.89
CA LEU A 432 8.64 -5.77 -8.14
C LEU A 432 9.76 -6.09 -9.14
N ILE A 433 10.37 -7.28 -9.06
CA ILE A 433 11.36 -7.74 -10.04
C ILE A 433 10.71 -7.89 -11.43
N ALA A 434 9.52 -8.48 -11.53
CA ALA A 434 8.80 -8.59 -12.80
C ALA A 434 8.47 -7.20 -13.39
N LEU A 435 8.05 -6.25 -12.55
CA LEU A 435 7.81 -4.86 -12.96
C LEU A 435 9.07 -4.17 -13.49
N LYS A 436 10.24 -4.41 -12.88
CA LYS A 436 11.52 -3.86 -13.36
C LYS A 436 11.79 -4.24 -14.83
N HIS A 437 11.36 -5.43 -15.24
CA HIS A 437 11.48 -5.93 -16.62
C HIS A 437 10.29 -5.60 -17.52
N GLY A 438 9.28 -4.87 -17.01
CA GLY A 438 8.06 -4.56 -17.75
C GLY A 438 7.08 -5.73 -17.89
N ASN A 439 7.29 -6.84 -17.16
CA ASN A 439 6.42 -8.02 -17.19
C ASN A 439 5.17 -7.80 -16.30
N ILE A 440 4.26 -6.93 -16.74
CA ILE A 440 3.08 -6.52 -15.96
C ILE A 440 2.19 -7.71 -15.55
N ALA A 441 1.93 -8.65 -16.47
CA ALA A 441 1.06 -9.80 -16.20
C ALA A 441 1.66 -10.75 -15.14
N GLU A 442 2.98 -10.96 -15.19
CA GLU A 442 3.69 -11.77 -14.20
C GLU A 442 3.71 -11.07 -12.85
N ALA A 443 3.96 -9.75 -12.84
CA ALA A 443 3.89 -8.95 -11.62
C ALA A 443 2.52 -9.03 -10.95
N GLU A 444 1.44 -8.89 -11.72
CA GLU A 444 0.08 -9.00 -11.20
C GLU A 444 -0.21 -10.36 -10.56
N ASN A 445 0.27 -11.45 -11.17
CA ASN A 445 0.15 -12.79 -10.60
C ASN A 445 0.89 -12.90 -9.25
N TYR A 446 2.14 -12.42 -9.16
CA TYR A 446 2.87 -12.43 -7.90
C TYR A 446 2.21 -11.54 -6.84
N MET A 447 1.77 -10.34 -7.18
CA MET A 447 1.08 -9.44 -6.24
C MET A 447 -0.21 -10.06 -5.68
N SER A 448 -0.92 -10.86 -6.47
CA SER A 448 -2.11 -11.58 -5.99
C SER A 448 -1.81 -12.62 -4.89
N GLN A 449 -0.59 -13.14 -4.86
CA GLN A 449 -0.12 -14.11 -3.87
C GLN A 449 0.53 -13.45 -2.64
N ALA A 450 0.84 -12.15 -2.74
CA ALA A 450 1.47 -11.36 -1.69
C ALA A 450 0.48 -10.81 -0.65
N THR A 451 -0.68 -11.47 -0.48
CA THR A 451 -1.70 -11.05 0.50
C THR A 451 -1.08 -11.00 1.90
N ASP A 452 -1.37 -9.95 2.66
CA ASP A 452 -0.81 -9.68 4.00
C ASP A 452 0.64 -9.19 4.05
N ALA A 453 1.31 -8.92 2.91
CA ALA A 453 2.62 -8.30 2.93
C ALA A 453 2.54 -6.86 3.52
N ASN A 454 3.45 -6.51 4.43
CA ASN A 454 3.40 -5.24 5.15
C ASN A 454 3.45 -3.98 4.26
N ALA A 455 4.10 -4.07 3.10
CA ALA A 455 4.21 -2.99 2.12
C ALA A 455 3.49 -3.31 0.79
N LEU A 456 2.44 -4.15 0.83
CA LEU A 456 1.71 -4.58 -0.37
C LEU A 456 1.14 -3.40 -1.14
N ASP A 457 0.60 -2.40 -0.45
CA ASP A 457 -0.01 -1.24 -1.08
C ASP A 457 0.99 -0.46 -1.94
N GLU A 458 2.22 -0.26 -1.49
CA GLU A 458 3.25 0.41 -2.30
C GLU A 458 3.62 -0.42 -3.54
N ALA A 459 3.70 -1.74 -3.39
CA ALA A 459 3.97 -2.64 -4.50
C ALA A 459 2.84 -2.63 -5.55
N LEU A 460 1.58 -2.65 -5.10
CA LEU A 460 0.39 -2.48 -5.93
C LEU A 460 0.32 -1.08 -6.57
N GLY A 461 0.76 -0.05 -5.87
CA GLY A 461 0.87 1.31 -6.39
C GLY A 461 1.79 1.35 -7.60
N ASN A 462 2.99 0.77 -7.50
CA ASN A 462 3.94 0.66 -8.62
C ASN A 462 3.35 -0.15 -9.79
N LEU A 463 2.67 -1.27 -9.51
CA LEU A 463 1.96 -2.06 -10.53
C LEU A 463 0.89 -1.21 -11.25
N ASN A 464 0.12 -0.42 -10.50
CA ASN A 464 -0.91 0.42 -11.08
C ASN A 464 -0.35 1.59 -11.91
N ILE A 465 0.81 2.16 -11.55
CA ILE A 465 1.52 3.09 -12.45
C ILE A 465 1.89 2.37 -13.74
N ALA A 466 2.52 1.19 -13.64
CA ALA A 466 2.94 0.40 -14.79
C ALA A 466 1.77 0.00 -15.71
N LYS A 467 0.56 -0.17 -15.16
CA LYS A 467 -0.68 -0.46 -15.91
C LYS A 467 -1.37 0.79 -16.49
N GLY A 468 -0.93 1.99 -16.14
CA GLY A 468 -1.61 3.23 -16.51
C GLY A 468 -2.84 3.57 -15.66
N ASN A 469 -3.02 2.90 -14.52
CA ASN A 469 -4.15 3.06 -13.58
C ASN A 469 -3.83 4.10 -12.50
N TYR A 470 -3.53 5.34 -12.89
CA TYR A 470 -2.91 6.34 -12.00
C TYR A 470 -3.77 6.74 -10.79
N ALA A 471 -5.09 6.83 -10.93
CA ALA A 471 -5.98 7.12 -9.81
C ALA A 471 -5.96 6.03 -8.73
N GLN A 472 -5.88 4.76 -9.14
CA GLN A 472 -5.75 3.64 -8.21
C GLN A 472 -4.35 3.59 -7.60
N ALA A 473 -3.31 3.90 -8.39
CA ALA A 473 -1.94 4.01 -7.88
C ALA A 473 -1.83 5.08 -6.78
N GLU A 474 -2.39 6.28 -7.01
CA GLU A 474 -2.39 7.35 -6.01
C GLU A 474 -3.10 6.92 -4.71
N LYS A 475 -4.23 6.20 -4.81
CA LYS A 475 -4.91 5.63 -3.64
C LYS A 475 -4.05 4.61 -2.90
N ASN A 476 -3.35 3.73 -3.61
CA ASN A 476 -2.44 2.78 -2.99
C ASN A 476 -1.28 3.46 -2.26
N PHE A 477 -0.88 4.66 -2.67
CA PHE A 477 0.19 5.43 -2.03
C PHE A 477 -0.31 6.47 -1.00
N GLU A 478 -1.58 6.45 -0.57
CA GLU A 478 -2.18 7.47 0.30
C GLU A 478 -1.32 7.80 1.55
N ASN A 479 -0.68 6.80 2.14
CA ASN A 479 0.13 6.93 3.36
C ASN A 479 1.65 6.92 3.10
N SER A 480 2.10 7.01 1.85
CA SER A 480 3.52 6.91 1.46
C SER A 480 4.09 8.25 1.00
N ALA A 481 5.21 8.65 1.59
CA ALA A 481 5.99 9.81 1.16
C ALA A 481 7.20 9.34 0.33
N SER A 482 6.96 8.95 -0.92
CA SER A 482 7.97 8.39 -1.83
C SER A 482 7.94 9.02 -3.21
N ASN A 483 9.03 8.84 -3.97
CA ASN A 483 9.11 9.25 -5.37
C ASN A 483 8.02 8.54 -6.24
N SER A 484 7.67 7.29 -5.94
CA SER A 484 6.60 6.57 -6.64
C SER A 484 5.22 7.14 -6.32
N ALA A 485 4.95 7.52 -5.07
CA ALA A 485 3.72 8.21 -4.69
C ALA A 485 3.55 9.53 -5.46
N ALA A 486 4.60 10.34 -5.49
CA ALA A 486 4.62 11.60 -6.23
C ALA A 486 4.45 11.40 -7.75
N LEU A 487 5.05 10.36 -8.31
CA LEU A 487 4.88 10.01 -9.73
C LEU A 487 3.42 9.63 -10.03
N ALA A 488 2.77 8.82 -9.19
CA ALA A 488 1.37 8.47 -9.35
C ALA A 488 0.47 9.71 -9.35
N GLN A 489 0.68 10.62 -8.39
CA GLN A 489 -0.06 11.88 -8.28
C GLN A 489 0.19 12.80 -9.49
N LEU A 490 1.44 12.90 -9.96
CA LEU A 490 1.81 13.66 -11.15
C LEU A 490 1.08 13.14 -12.39
N LEU A 491 1.09 11.82 -12.60
CA LEU A 491 0.43 11.17 -13.74
C LEU A 491 -1.10 11.26 -13.65
N ASN A 492 -1.65 11.27 -12.43
CA ASN A 492 -3.07 11.55 -12.17
C ASN A 492 -3.42 13.06 -12.22
N LYS A 493 -2.46 13.93 -12.59
CA LYS A 493 -2.60 15.39 -12.68
C LYS A 493 -2.92 16.08 -11.34
N ASN A 494 -2.68 15.40 -10.21
CA ASN A 494 -2.78 15.97 -8.87
C ASN A 494 -1.44 16.65 -8.48
N TYR A 495 -1.10 17.74 -9.18
CA TYR A 495 0.19 18.41 -9.02
C TYR A 495 0.42 19.02 -7.64
N ALA A 496 -0.67 19.42 -6.95
CA ALA A 496 -0.58 19.95 -5.59
C ALA A 496 -0.16 18.86 -4.60
N ALA A 497 -0.77 17.68 -4.68
CA ALA A 497 -0.38 16.53 -3.86
C ALA A 497 1.05 16.07 -4.20
N ALA A 498 1.39 15.95 -5.49
CA ALA A 498 2.75 15.59 -5.93
C ALA A 498 3.81 16.49 -5.30
N LYS A 499 3.58 17.82 -5.31
CA LYS A 499 4.52 18.78 -4.70
C LYS A 499 4.61 18.61 -3.17
N ALA A 500 3.49 18.36 -2.49
CA ALA A 500 3.47 18.16 -1.04
C ALA A 500 4.18 16.86 -0.62
N THR A 501 3.91 15.77 -1.35
CA THR A 501 4.56 14.47 -1.15
C THR A 501 6.07 14.58 -1.35
N LEU A 502 6.54 15.18 -2.45
CA LEU A 502 7.98 15.37 -2.70
C LEU A 502 8.65 16.20 -1.60
N GLY A 503 7.99 17.24 -1.10
CA GLY A 503 8.49 18.07 0.01
C GLY A 503 8.51 17.36 1.38
N SER A 504 7.88 16.19 1.49
CA SER A 504 7.80 15.40 2.73
C SER A 504 8.75 14.19 2.74
N ILE A 505 9.48 13.95 1.65
CA ILE A 505 10.47 12.87 1.56
C ILE A 505 11.63 13.18 2.50
N LYS A 506 11.90 12.27 3.46
CA LYS A 506 12.94 12.47 4.50
C LYS A 506 14.36 12.58 3.94
N HIS A 507 14.65 11.80 2.90
CA HIS A 507 15.96 11.74 2.24
C HIS A 507 15.78 12.01 0.74
N PRO A 508 15.58 13.28 0.34
CA PRO A 508 15.32 13.62 -1.04
C PRO A 508 16.56 13.40 -1.91
N ASP A 509 16.37 12.74 -3.04
CA ASP A 509 17.45 12.34 -3.94
C ASP A 509 17.38 13.07 -5.29
N ALA A 510 18.14 12.60 -6.28
CA ALA A 510 18.14 13.17 -7.62
C ALA A 510 16.79 13.01 -8.33
N LEU A 511 16.09 11.87 -8.12
CA LEU A 511 14.77 11.63 -8.70
C LEU A 511 13.70 12.52 -8.05
N THR A 512 13.80 12.81 -6.75
CA THR A 512 12.92 13.77 -6.08
C THR A 512 13.01 15.14 -6.75
N SER A 513 14.23 15.64 -7.00
CA SER A 513 14.45 16.90 -7.73
C SER A 513 13.94 16.80 -9.19
N TYR A 514 14.15 15.68 -9.88
CA TYR A 514 13.66 15.48 -11.24
C TYR A 514 12.12 15.53 -11.34
N LEU A 515 11.43 14.89 -10.39
CA LEU A 515 9.96 14.93 -10.32
C LEU A 515 9.45 16.34 -9.97
N HIS A 516 10.13 17.08 -9.10
CA HIS A 516 9.82 18.50 -8.86
C HIS A 516 9.96 19.34 -10.15
N ALA A 517 10.96 19.06 -10.98
CA ALA A 517 11.14 19.71 -12.27
C ALA A 517 9.96 19.43 -13.22
N LEU A 518 9.53 18.17 -13.32
CA LEU A 518 8.38 17.77 -14.14
C LEU A 518 7.07 18.41 -13.66
N VAL A 519 6.80 18.40 -12.34
CA VAL A 519 5.62 19.06 -11.77
C VAL A 519 5.63 20.55 -12.12
N SER A 520 6.77 21.21 -11.94
CA SER A 520 6.93 22.65 -12.24
C SER A 520 6.73 22.94 -13.73
N ALA A 521 7.25 22.08 -14.61
CA ALA A 521 7.10 22.19 -16.06
C ALA A 521 5.63 22.09 -16.49
N ARG A 522 4.89 21.08 -15.99
CA ARG A 522 3.46 20.90 -16.27
C ARG A 522 2.59 22.03 -15.72
N GLN A 523 3.06 22.74 -14.69
CA GLN A 523 2.43 23.93 -14.13
C GLN A 523 2.84 25.24 -14.84
N GLY A 524 3.69 25.18 -15.87
CA GLY A 524 4.15 26.35 -16.63
C GLY A 524 5.23 27.19 -15.93
N ASN A 525 5.81 26.70 -14.83
CA ASN A 525 6.88 27.40 -14.12
C ASN A 525 8.26 26.94 -14.61
N ASN A 526 8.66 27.42 -15.79
CA ASN A 526 9.91 27.04 -16.44
C ASN A 526 11.17 27.40 -15.63
N PHE A 527 11.11 28.47 -14.82
CA PHE A 527 12.24 28.87 -13.97
C PHE A 527 12.48 27.85 -12.85
N ALA A 528 11.43 27.50 -12.10
CA ALA A 528 11.54 26.47 -11.06
C ALA A 528 11.90 25.11 -11.65
N ALA A 529 11.29 24.76 -12.79
CA ALA A 529 11.58 23.51 -13.48
C ALA A 529 13.06 23.38 -13.86
N LYS A 530 13.66 24.43 -14.46
CA LYS A 530 15.09 24.46 -14.78
C LYS A 530 15.96 24.31 -13.53
N SER A 531 15.65 25.06 -12.47
CA SER A 531 16.40 24.99 -11.20
C SER A 531 16.40 23.60 -10.59
N TYR A 532 15.25 22.92 -10.54
CA TYR A 532 15.16 21.55 -10.02
C TYR A 532 15.81 20.53 -10.94
N LEU A 533 15.77 20.73 -12.26
CA LEU A 533 16.44 19.86 -13.22
C LEU A 533 17.97 19.95 -13.06
N ASP A 534 18.50 21.16 -12.91
CA ASP A 534 19.93 21.38 -12.66
C ASP A 534 20.38 20.72 -11.34
N GLU A 535 19.55 20.81 -10.28
CA GLU A 535 19.79 20.11 -9.01
C GLU A 535 19.79 18.58 -9.19
N ALA A 536 18.81 18.03 -9.91
CA ALA A 536 18.72 16.60 -10.19
C ALA A 536 19.97 16.07 -10.91
N ILE A 537 20.41 16.77 -11.96
CA ILE A 537 21.61 16.41 -12.73
C ILE A 537 22.89 16.56 -11.88
N SER A 538 22.95 17.57 -10.99
CA SER A 538 24.09 17.72 -10.07
C SER A 538 24.17 16.58 -9.06
N LYS A 539 23.04 16.03 -8.62
CA LYS A 539 22.98 14.90 -7.67
C LYS A 539 23.26 13.57 -8.36
N ASP A 540 22.73 13.37 -9.57
CA ASP A 540 22.97 12.20 -10.41
C ASP A 540 23.16 12.61 -11.89
N PRO A 541 24.42 12.70 -12.36
CA PRO A 541 24.72 13.05 -13.74
C PRO A 541 24.13 12.09 -14.78
N SER A 542 23.75 10.86 -14.41
CA SER A 542 23.13 9.90 -15.32
C SER A 542 21.76 10.36 -15.82
N LEU A 543 21.10 11.27 -15.09
CA LEU A 543 19.82 11.87 -15.49
C LEU A 543 19.94 12.83 -16.67
N ALA A 544 21.14 13.34 -16.97
CA ALA A 544 21.34 14.34 -18.03
C ALA A 544 20.92 13.82 -19.41
N GLU A 545 21.29 12.58 -19.76
CA GLU A 545 20.94 12.01 -21.08
C GLU A 545 19.43 11.75 -21.18
N TYR A 546 18.80 11.31 -20.09
CA TYR A 546 17.35 11.13 -20.06
C TYR A 546 16.63 12.49 -20.21
N ALA A 547 17.02 13.52 -19.46
CA ALA A 547 16.47 14.87 -19.53
C ALA A 547 16.63 15.52 -20.92
N LYS A 548 17.76 15.26 -21.60
CA LYS A 548 18.03 15.74 -22.95
C LYS A 548 17.03 15.20 -23.98
N ASN A 549 16.41 14.06 -23.69
CA ASN A 549 15.45 13.40 -24.56
C ASN A 549 14.01 13.60 -24.09
N ASP A 550 13.81 14.05 -22.85
CA ASP A 550 12.52 14.41 -22.30
C ASP A 550 11.93 15.67 -22.97
N LEU A 551 10.73 15.54 -23.52
CA LEU A 551 10.02 16.61 -24.22
C LEU A 551 9.44 17.64 -23.26
N GLU A 552 9.19 17.23 -22.02
CA GLU A 552 8.63 18.09 -20.97
C GLU A 552 9.60 19.26 -20.65
N PHE A 553 10.89 19.09 -20.98
CA PHE A 553 11.94 20.09 -20.80
C PHE A 553 12.42 20.73 -22.09
N ALA A 554 11.76 20.49 -23.24
CA ALA A 554 12.21 21.01 -24.53
C ALA A 554 12.34 22.54 -24.57
N ASN A 555 11.48 23.26 -23.82
CA ASN A 555 11.47 24.73 -23.75
C ASN A 555 12.45 25.32 -22.72
N MET A 556 13.23 24.48 -22.02
CA MET A 556 14.11 24.88 -20.92
C MET A 556 15.61 24.73 -21.26
N LYS A 557 15.89 24.21 -22.46
CA LYS A 557 17.23 23.98 -23.00
C LYS A 557 17.88 25.26 -23.47
#